data_AF-A0A4W5MAX5-F1
#
_entry.id   AF-A0A4W5MAX5-F1
#
_cell.length_a   1.000
_cell.length_b   1.000
_cell.length_c   1.000
_cell.angle_alpha   90.00
_cell.angle_beta   90.00
_cell.angle_gamma   90.00
#
_symmetry.space_group_name_H-M   'P 1'
#
loop_
_entity.id
_entity.type
_entity.pdbx_description
1 polymer ?
#
loop_
_entity_poly.entity_id
_entity_poly.type
_entity_poly.pdbx_seq_one_letter_code
_entity_poly.pdbx_strand_id
1 'polypeptide(L)'
;MRQKREEQKLNLGRLTHMINYHEQNLLQMRKSHDNAVQSRNDRGVQLLEREEEMCIFYEKVNVQEGQIRDGNIEMQALEEETRCLQMITKEEGRQTALRRKLVPCQKRLEGERTMLQMQLSECKERMLELEKALEDPGQENRARELEGNDPSPVELIQKIEQLEVGLAEREELLLEKDLVFEQVTRLSQRIRAKAENGKQDTLQLAKKVNELQGRIKESTRTMMALVSELSMRQASAMTLQQELKERELFLDTCHRRLDQGLPPSEDLELEWQHILRDEQRRQANQQEKDRLVERDERSQLPSGVYTTAEARPNAYIPLGDTLPLPKPYGALAPFKPSEPGTNIRHIRKPEPKPIEI
;
A
#
# COMPACT_ATOMS: atom_id res chain seq x y z
N MET A 1 41.43 -70.13 -52.61
CA MET A 1 42.14 -69.41 -51.51
C MET A 1 42.51 -67.97 -51.86
N ARG A 2 42.98 -67.65 -53.08
CA ARG A 2 43.33 -66.26 -53.48
C ARG A 2 42.10 -65.34 -53.66
N GLN A 3 41.06 -65.78 -54.37
CA GLN A 3 39.81 -65.01 -54.54
C GLN A 3 39.13 -64.65 -53.21
N LYS A 4 38.99 -65.61 -52.28
CA LYS A 4 38.45 -65.33 -50.93
C LYS A 4 39.28 -64.29 -50.16
N ARG A 5 40.61 -64.26 -50.35
CA ARG A 5 41.49 -63.24 -49.74
C ARG A 5 41.31 -61.87 -50.39
N GLU A 6 41.05 -61.81 -51.69
CA GLU A 6 40.76 -60.57 -52.41
C GLU A 6 39.40 -59.99 -52.04
N GLU A 7 38.36 -60.83 -51.93
CA GLU A 7 37.04 -60.44 -51.42
C GLU A 7 37.13 -59.93 -49.98
N GLN A 8 37.89 -60.60 -49.11
CA GLN A 8 38.15 -60.14 -47.75
C GLN A 8 38.89 -58.79 -47.71
N LYS A 9 39.87 -58.57 -48.59
CA LYS A 9 40.55 -57.27 -48.71
C LYS A 9 39.61 -56.16 -49.17
N LEU A 10 38.72 -56.45 -50.13
CA LEU A 10 37.71 -55.50 -50.60
C LEU A 10 36.72 -55.14 -49.48
N ASN A 11 36.26 -56.14 -48.72
CA ASN A 11 35.35 -55.95 -47.58
C ASN A 11 36.03 -55.17 -46.44
N LEU A 12 37.30 -55.46 -46.15
CA LEU A 12 38.09 -54.66 -45.21
C LEU A 12 38.19 -53.21 -45.67
N GLY A 13 38.47 -52.95 -46.95
CA GLY A 13 38.50 -51.58 -47.49
C GLY A 13 37.16 -50.85 -47.36
N ARG A 14 36.03 -51.54 -47.59
CA ARG A 14 34.68 -50.97 -47.39
C ARG A 14 34.39 -50.66 -45.92
N LEU A 15 34.74 -51.57 -45.02
CA LEU A 15 34.58 -51.37 -43.58
C LEU A 15 35.47 -50.23 -43.07
N THR A 16 36.73 -50.14 -43.52
CA THR A 16 37.60 -49.02 -43.19
C THR A 16 37.04 -47.69 -43.70
N HIS A 17 36.47 -47.64 -44.89
CA HIS A 17 35.81 -46.44 -45.40
C HIS A 17 34.59 -46.04 -44.56
N MET A 18 33.78 -47.01 -44.15
CA MET A 18 32.61 -46.79 -43.29
C MET A 18 33.01 -46.31 -41.89
N ILE A 19 34.07 -46.90 -41.31
CA ILE A 19 34.65 -46.46 -40.03
C ILE A 19 35.11 -45.00 -40.15
N ASN A 20 35.91 -44.67 -41.18
CA ASN A 20 36.37 -43.29 -41.40
C ASN A 20 35.21 -42.30 -41.59
N TYR A 21 34.14 -42.71 -42.29
CA TYR A 21 32.93 -41.90 -42.46
C TYR A 21 32.20 -41.65 -41.13
N HIS A 22 32.04 -42.68 -40.30
CA HIS A 22 31.44 -42.54 -38.98
C HIS A 22 32.31 -41.73 -38.02
N GLU A 23 33.64 -41.87 -38.08
CA GLU A 23 34.58 -41.06 -37.32
C GLU A 23 34.49 -39.57 -37.70
N GLN A 24 34.40 -39.26 -39.00
CA GLN A 24 34.17 -37.88 -39.47
C GLN A 24 32.83 -37.32 -38.97
N ASN A 25 31.76 -38.11 -39.06
CA ASN A 25 30.45 -37.70 -38.53
C ASN A 25 30.50 -37.47 -37.02
N LEU A 26 31.21 -38.31 -36.27
CA LEU A 26 31.36 -38.18 -34.82
C LEU A 26 32.16 -36.92 -34.46
N LEU A 27 33.21 -36.59 -35.20
CA LEU A 27 33.95 -35.34 -35.05
C LEU A 27 33.07 -34.12 -35.35
N GLN A 28 32.27 -34.18 -36.42
CA GLN A 28 31.34 -33.10 -36.77
C GLN A 28 30.27 -32.92 -35.68
N MET A 29 29.72 -34.01 -35.15
CA MET A 29 28.74 -33.97 -34.05
C MET A 29 29.36 -33.41 -32.77
N ARG A 30 30.58 -33.80 -32.41
CA ARG A 30 31.30 -33.22 -31.26
C ARG A 30 31.49 -31.72 -31.43
N LYS A 31 31.96 -31.27 -32.59
CA LYS A 31 32.14 -29.85 -32.89
C LYS A 31 30.81 -29.09 -32.80
N SER A 32 29.73 -29.67 -33.30
CA SER A 32 28.39 -29.08 -33.19
C SER A 32 27.92 -28.98 -31.74
N HIS A 33 28.18 -30.01 -30.94
CA HIS A 33 27.86 -30.02 -29.52
C HIS A 33 28.68 -28.96 -28.75
N ASP A 34 29.99 -28.89 -29.00
CA ASP A 34 30.87 -27.92 -28.33
C ASP A 34 30.47 -26.47 -28.69
N ASN A 35 30.10 -26.22 -29.95
CA ASN A 35 29.54 -24.94 -30.37
C ASN A 35 28.21 -24.62 -29.65
N ALA A 36 27.33 -25.61 -29.48
CA ALA A 36 26.07 -25.42 -28.77
C ALA A 36 26.29 -25.14 -27.27
N VAL A 37 27.25 -25.82 -26.63
CA VAL A 37 27.65 -25.56 -25.26
C VAL A 37 28.24 -24.16 -25.11
N GLN A 38 29.11 -23.74 -26.03
CA GLN A 38 29.67 -22.39 -26.02
C GLN A 38 28.58 -21.34 -26.17
N SER A 39 27.68 -21.49 -27.15
CA SER A 39 26.55 -20.58 -27.35
C SER A 39 25.63 -20.49 -26.13
N ARG A 40 25.36 -21.63 -25.46
CA ARG A 40 24.61 -21.65 -24.20
C ARG A 40 25.34 -20.89 -23.10
N ASN A 41 26.65 -21.11 -22.94
CA ASN A 41 27.44 -20.45 -21.91
C ASN A 41 27.52 -18.94 -22.16
N ASP A 42 27.76 -18.50 -23.40
CA ASP A 42 27.79 -17.09 -23.78
C ASP A 42 26.43 -16.42 -23.50
N ARG A 43 25.33 -17.13 -23.79
CA ARG A 43 23.97 -16.66 -23.45
C ARG A 43 23.73 -16.60 -21.94
N GLY A 44 24.28 -17.55 -21.18
CA GLY A 44 24.21 -17.56 -19.72
C GLY A 44 24.92 -16.36 -19.11
N VAL A 45 26.11 -16.00 -19.63
CA VAL A 45 26.84 -14.79 -19.20
C VAL A 45 26.01 -13.53 -19.47
N GLN A 46 25.45 -13.39 -20.68
CA GLN A 46 24.59 -12.25 -21.01
C GLN A 46 23.35 -12.15 -20.11
N LEU A 47 22.78 -13.29 -19.70
CA LEU A 47 21.63 -13.30 -18.80
C LEU A 47 22.01 -12.77 -17.41
N LEU A 48 23.14 -13.23 -16.86
CA LEU A 48 23.65 -12.75 -15.58
C LEU A 48 23.96 -11.25 -15.62
N GLU A 49 24.61 -10.77 -16.68
CA GLU A 49 24.87 -9.32 -16.87
C GLU A 49 23.55 -8.52 -16.84
N ARG A 50 22.50 -9.02 -17.49
CA ARG A 50 21.17 -8.37 -17.46
C ARG A 50 20.50 -8.43 -16.09
N GLU A 51 20.64 -9.53 -15.36
CA GLU A 51 20.13 -9.64 -13.99
C GLU A 51 20.83 -8.65 -13.05
N GLU A 52 22.14 -8.48 -13.18
CA GLU A 52 22.91 -7.48 -12.44
C GLU A 52 22.48 -6.05 -12.78
N GLU A 53 22.28 -5.74 -14.07
CA GLU A 53 21.73 -4.45 -14.51
C GLU A 53 20.36 -4.18 -13.86
N MET A 54 19.47 -5.17 -13.83
CA MET A 54 18.16 -5.04 -13.19
C MET A 54 18.28 -4.75 -11.68
N CYS A 55 19.16 -5.46 -10.96
CA CYS A 55 19.41 -5.20 -9.54
C CYS A 55 19.88 -3.75 -9.29
N ILE A 56 20.80 -3.25 -10.14
CA ILE A 56 21.26 -1.86 -10.06
C ILE A 56 20.10 -0.88 -10.29
N PHE A 57 19.21 -1.16 -11.23
CA PHE A 57 18.04 -0.31 -11.46
C PHE A 57 17.06 -0.32 -10.30
N TYR A 58 16.78 -1.47 -9.68
CA TYR A 58 15.95 -1.54 -8.49
C TYR A 58 16.53 -0.72 -7.34
N GLU A 59 17.83 -0.82 -7.09
CA GLU A 59 18.49 -0.02 -6.05
C GLU A 59 18.39 1.49 -6.36
N LYS A 60 18.58 1.89 -7.61
CA LYS A 60 18.41 3.29 -8.04
C LYS A 60 16.98 3.79 -7.82
N VAL A 61 15.97 2.97 -8.16
CA VAL A 61 14.57 3.32 -7.95
C VAL A 61 14.29 3.46 -6.45
N ASN A 62 14.73 2.52 -5.62
CA ASN A 62 14.55 2.59 -4.17
C ASN A 62 15.18 3.86 -3.56
N VAL A 63 16.39 4.22 -3.99
CA VAL A 63 17.05 5.47 -3.54
C VAL A 63 16.25 6.69 -3.97
N GLN A 64 15.76 6.73 -5.22
CA GLN A 64 14.95 7.84 -5.72
C GLN A 64 13.61 7.94 -4.99
N GLU A 65 12.94 6.83 -4.71
CA GLU A 65 11.70 6.79 -3.91
C GLU A 65 11.94 7.31 -2.48
N GLY A 66 13.07 6.95 -1.87
CA GLY A 66 13.51 7.51 -0.58
C GLY A 66 13.66 9.02 -0.64
N GLN A 67 14.38 9.54 -1.64
CA GLN A 67 14.57 10.98 -1.84
C GLN A 67 13.26 11.73 -2.08
N ILE A 68 12.34 11.15 -2.86
CA ILE A 68 11.00 11.71 -3.09
C ILE A 68 10.23 11.77 -1.77
N ARG A 69 10.30 10.72 -0.96
CA ARG A 69 9.61 10.67 0.34
C ARG A 69 10.14 11.73 1.29
N ASP A 70 11.46 11.86 1.41
CA ASP A 70 12.10 12.87 2.26
C ASP A 70 11.75 14.28 1.77
N GLY A 71 11.82 14.52 0.46
CA GLY A 71 11.41 15.79 -0.15
C GLY A 71 9.93 16.13 0.07
N ASN A 72 9.03 15.14 0.04
CA ASN A 72 7.61 15.34 0.34
C ASN A 72 7.39 15.74 1.81
N ILE A 73 8.14 15.16 2.74
CA ILE A 73 8.06 15.52 4.17
C ILE A 73 8.52 16.97 4.37
N GLU A 74 9.65 17.35 3.77
CA GLU A 74 10.14 18.73 3.84
C GLU A 74 9.17 19.74 3.20
N MET A 75 8.60 19.38 2.04
CA MET A 75 7.59 20.20 1.38
C MET A 75 6.35 20.41 2.25
N GLN A 76 5.85 19.34 2.88
CA GLN A 76 4.73 19.43 3.80
C GLN A 76 5.04 20.35 5.00
N ALA A 77 6.25 20.25 5.56
CA ALA A 77 6.68 21.13 6.66
C ALA A 77 6.68 22.62 6.24
N LEU A 78 7.17 22.93 5.04
CA LEU A 78 7.15 24.29 4.49
C LEU A 78 5.73 24.79 4.18
N GLU A 79 4.83 23.92 3.73
CA GLU A 79 3.42 24.27 3.52
C GLU A 79 2.72 24.60 4.84
N GLU A 80 3.00 23.84 5.90
CA GLU A 80 2.50 24.10 7.25
C GLU A 80 3.04 25.42 7.80
N GLU A 81 4.33 25.71 7.63
CA GLU A 81 4.94 26.99 8.00
C GLU A 81 4.30 28.16 7.24
N THR A 82 4.12 28.00 5.93
CA THR A 82 3.46 29.01 5.08
C THR A 82 2.04 29.28 5.57
N ARG A 83 1.28 28.23 5.92
CA ARG A 83 -0.07 28.36 6.48
C ARG A 83 -0.06 29.11 7.81
N CYS A 84 0.88 28.81 8.71
CA CYS A 84 1.07 29.51 9.97
C CYS A 84 1.37 31.00 9.75
N LEU A 85 2.31 31.32 8.87
CA LEU A 85 2.67 32.71 8.53
C LEU A 85 1.49 33.48 7.93
N GLN A 86 0.68 32.84 7.07
CA GLN A 86 -0.55 33.44 6.54
C GLN A 86 -1.56 33.76 7.64
N MET A 87 -1.72 32.89 8.63
CA MET A 87 -2.61 33.14 9.77
C MET A 87 -2.11 34.31 10.63
N ILE A 88 -0.81 34.38 10.89
CA ILE A 88 -0.19 35.51 11.61
C ILE A 88 -0.42 36.81 10.85
N THR A 89 -0.20 36.82 9.54
CA THR A 89 -0.40 38.00 8.69
C THR A 89 -1.85 38.50 8.73
N LYS A 90 -2.82 37.58 8.71
CA LYS A 90 -4.24 37.91 8.83
C LYS A 90 -4.57 38.52 10.19
N GLU A 91 -4.03 37.96 11.27
CA GLU A 91 -4.25 38.48 12.63
C GLU A 91 -3.62 39.85 12.84
N GLU A 92 -2.37 40.06 12.38
CA GLU A 92 -1.72 41.37 12.40
C GLU A 92 -2.49 42.41 11.56
N GLY A 93 -3.04 41.99 10.42
CA GLY A 93 -3.96 42.81 9.62
C GLY A 93 -5.21 43.21 10.41
N ARG A 94 -5.82 42.27 11.14
CA ARG A 94 -6.99 42.52 12.01
C ARG A 94 -6.65 43.48 13.14
N GLN A 95 -5.52 43.30 13.81
CA GLN A 95 -5.07 44.19 14.89
C GLN A 95 -4.80 45.60 14.37
N THR A 96 -4.15 45.72 13.21
CA THR A 96 -3.90 47.02 12.57
C THR A 96 -5.22 47.73 12.23
N ALA A 97 -6.21 47.01 11.68
CA ALA A 97 -7.52 47.56 11.38
C ALA A 97 -8.25 48.03 12.65
N LEU A 98 -8.17 47.27 13.75
CA LEU A 98 -8.74 47.66 15.04
C LEU A 98 -8.07 48.92 15.59
N ARG A 99 -6.73 48.95 15.61
CA ARG A 99 -5.97 50.13 16.06
C ARG A 99 -6.32 51.37 15.24
N ARG A 100 -6.42 51.25 13.91
CA ARG A 100 -6.86 52.35 13.02
C ARG A 100 -8.24 52.90 13.39
N LYS A 101 -9.18 52.04 13.83
CA LYS A 101 -10.50 52.47 14.31
C LYS A 101 -10.46 53.17 15.66
N LEU A 102 -9.49 52.85 16.52
CA LEU A 102 -9.36 53.45 17.86
C LEU A 102 -8.65 54.82 17.84
N VAL A 103 -7.78 55.08 16.87
CA VAL A 103 -7.03 56.35 16.75
C VAL A 103 -7.92 57.60 16.78
N PRO A 104 -9.07 57.68 16.08
CA PRO A 104 -9.94 58.86 16.15
C PRO A 104 -10.52 59.10 17.55
N CYS A 105 -10.90 58.03 18.26
CA CYS A 105 -11.41 58.13 19.63
C CYS A 105 -10.33 58.64 20.58
N GLN A 106 -9.09 58.16 20.41
CA GLN A 106 -7.94 58.65 21.19
C GLN A 106 -7.71 60.14 20.95
N LYS A 107 -7.65 60.58 19.68
CA LYS A 107 -7.48 61.99 19.34
C LYS A 107 -8.58 62.88 19.91
N ARG A 108 -9.83 62.41 19.91
CA ARG A 108 -10.96 63.13 20.52
C ARG A 108 -10.76 63.29 22.04
N LEU A 109 -10.42 62.22 22.74
CA LEU A 109 -10.19 62.26 24.19
C LEU A 109 -8.98 63.15 24.56
N GLU A 110 -7.93 63.13 23.74
CA GLU A 110 -6.78 64.04 23.90
C GLU A 110 -7.21 65.51 23.75
N GLY A 111 -8.04 65.83 22.76
CA GLY A 111 -8.63 67.16 22.59
C GLY A 111 -9.47 67.60 23.80
N GLU A 112 -10.35 66.72 24.30
CA GLU A 112 -11.14 66.97 25.51
C GLU A 112 -10.25 67.20 26.73
N ARG A 113 -9.18 66.40 26.90
CA ARG A 113 -8.20 66.59 27.98
C ARG A 113 -7.53 67.96 27.90
N THR A 114 -7.08 68.37 26.71
CA THR A 114 -6.44 69.69 26.54
C THR A 114 -7.40 70.82 26.86
N MET A 115 -8.67 70.70 26.45
CA MET A 115 -9.69 71.70 26.71
C MET A 115 -9.99 71.82 28.22
N LEU A 116 -10.19 70.69 28.91
CA LEU A 116 -10.38 70.67 30.36
C LEU A 116 -9.18 71.24 31.11
N GLN A 117 -7.96 70.99 30.62
CA GLN A 117 -6.75 71.52 31.22
C GLN A 117 -6.64 73.05 31.08
N MET A 118 -7.08 73.60 29.94
CA MET A 118 -7.21 75.05 29.74
C MET A 118 -8.28 75.66 30.65
N GLN A 119 -9.46 75.04 30.74
CA GLN A 119 -10.52 75.51 31.65
C GLN A 119 -10.06 75.50 33.10
N LEU A 120 -9.31 74.47 33.51
CA LEU A 120 -8.75 74.40 34.85
C LEU A 120 -7.73 75.51 35.09
N SER A 121 -6.88 75.86 34.12
CA SER A 121 -5.95 76.99 34.28
C SER A 121 -6.69 78.32 34.37
N GLU A 122 -7.71 78.55 33.54
CA GLU A 122 -8.55 79.75 33.62
C GLU A 122 -9.24 79.87 34.98
N CYS A 123 -9.80 78.77 35.49
CA CYS A 123 -10.40 78.75 36.83
C CYS A 123 -9.38 79.05 37.94
N LYS A 124 -8.14 78.55 37.81
CA LYS A 124 -7.06 78.82 38.75
C LYS A 124 -6.59 80.27 38.71
N GLU A 125 -6.46 80.85 37.52
CA GLU A 125 -6.15 82.27 37.34
C GLU A 125 -7.24 83.13 37.97
N ARG A 126 -8.51 82.83 37.71
CA ARG A 126 -9.64 83.53 38.31
C ARG A 126 -9.71 83.36 39.82
N MET A 127 -9.35 82.19 40.36
CA MET A 127 -9.23 81.97 41.79
C MET A 127 -8.13 82.85 42.38
N LEU A 128 -6.95 82.90 41.77
CA LEU A 128 -5.84 83.76 42.20
C LEU A 128 -6.20 85.25 42.12
N GLU A 129 -6.94 85.67 41.10
CA GLU A 129 -7.48 87.03 41.00
C GLU A 129 -8.41 87.36 42.17
N LEU A 130 -9.33 86.45 42.49
CA LEU A 130 -10.25 86.60 43.62
C LEU A 130 -9.52 86.55 44.96
N GLU A 131 -8.51 85.69 45.12
CA GLU A 131 -7.66 85.62 46.31
C GLU A 131 -6.88 86.93 46.50
N LYS A 132 -6.29 87.48 45.44
CA LYS A 132 -5.63 88.81 45.52
C LYS A 132 -6.61 89.94 45.82
N ALA A 133 -7.78 89.92 45.18
CA ALA A 133 -8.85 90.89 45.46
C ALA A 133 -9.37 90.76 46.89
N LEU A 134 -9.31 89.56 47.48
CA LEU A 134 -9.51 89.36 48.90
C LEU A 134 -8.31 89.96 49.66
N GLU A 135 -7.08 89.50 49.46
CA GLU A 135 -5.92 89.93 50.25
C GLU A 135 -5.63 91.44 50.26
N ASP A 136 -6.14 92.21 49.29
CA ASP A 136 -6.04 93.67 49.25
C ASP A 136 -6.80 94.38 50.41
N PRO A 137 -6.10 95.02 51.36
CA PRO A 137 -6.73 95.73 52.49
C PRO A 137 -7.43 97.04 52.09
N GLY A 138 -7.30 97.50 50.84
CA GLY A 138 -7.83 98.78 50.36
C GLY A 138 -9.30 98.79 49.93
N GLN A 139 -10.01 97.65 49.97
CA GLN A 139 -11.44 97.60 49.60
C GLN A 139 -12.35 98.15 50.72
N GLU A 140 -13.20 99.14 50.38
CA GLU A 140 -14.06 99.93 51.28
C GLU A 140 -15.04 99.12 52.16
N ASN A 141 -15.20 97.81 51.93
CA ASN A 141 -16.12 96.94 52.68
C ASN A 141 -15.43 95.79 53.42
N ARG A 142 -14.09 95.76 53.51
CA ARG A 142 -13.36 94.59 54.05
C ARG A 142 -12.95 94.71 55.52
N ALA A 143 -12.58 95.90 55.97
CA ALA A 143 -12.25 96.12 57.37
C ALA A 143 -13.52 96.35 58.18
N ARG A 144 -13.97 95.31 58.89
CA ARG A 144 -14.87 95.47 60.03
C ARG A 144 -13.99 95.60 61.26
N GLU A 145 -14.00 96.77 61.88
CA GLU A 145 -13.48 96.91 63.25
C GLU A 145 -14.36 96.04 64.14
N LEU A 146 -13.85 94.86 64.46
CA LEU A 146 -14.48 93.95 65.40
C LEU A 146 -14.09 94.39 66.79
N GLU A 147 -15.04 94.97 67.50
CA GLU A 147 -14.98 95.10 68.95
C GLU A 147 -14.93 93.69 69.54
N GLY A 148 -13.77 93.34 70.10
CA GLY A 148 -13.56 92.13 70.88
C GLY A 148 -13.02 92.54 72.23
N ASN A 149 -13.78 92.28 73.28
CA ASN A 149 -13.22 92.24 74.62
C ASN A 149 -12.47 90.92 74.78
N ASP A 150 -11.27 90.96 75.35
CA ASP A 150 -10.57 89.76 75.77
C ASP A 150 -11.46 89.01 76.76
N PRO A 151 -11.82 87.74 76.46
CA PRO A 151 -12.72 87.00 77.31
C PRO A 151 -12.10 86.85 78.70
N SER A 152 -12.94 87.04 79.71
CA SER A 152 -12.54 86.87 81.10
C SER A 152 -12.00 85.44 81.31
N PRO A 153 -11.03 85.22 82.22
CA PRO A 153 -10.55 83.89 82.56
C PRO A 153 -11.68 82.88 82.84
N VAL A 154 -12.83 83.37 83.34
CA VAL A 154 -14.04 82.56 83.60
C VAL A 154 -14.72 82.08 82.31
N GLU A 155 -14.78 82.92 81.27
CA GLU A 155 -15.36 82.57 79.97
C GLU A 155 -14.48 81.56 79.22
N LEU A 156 -13.15 81.70 79.36
CA LEU A 156 -12.18 80.71 78.88
C LEU A 156 -12.34 79.36 79.59
N ILE A 157 -12.53 79.35 80.91
CA ILE A 157 -12.76 78.12 81.68
C ILE A 157 -14.06 77.45 81.23
N GLN A 158 -15.16 78.19 81.10
CA GLN A 158 -16.41 77.63 80.57
C GLN A 158 -16.26 77.08 79.14
N LYS A 159 -15.43 77.73 78.31
CA LYS A 159 -15.17 77.24 76.95
C LYS A 159 -14.32 75.97 76.95
N ILE A 160 -13.34 75.87 77.86
CA ILE A 160 -12.54 74.67 78.06
C ILE A 160 -13.43 73.52 78.51
N GLU A 161 -14.30 73.72 79.51
CA GLU A 161 -15.25 72.70 79.97
C GLU A 161 -16.17 72.21 78.84
N GLN A 162 -16.69 73.13 78.01
CA GLN A 162 -17.49 72.75 76.84
C GLN A 162 -16.69 71.93 75.81
N LEU A 163 -15.42 72.26 75.60
CA LEU A 163 -14.54 71.55 74.67
C LEU A 163 -14.13 70.18 75.23
N GLU A 164 -13.94 70.06 76.55
CA GLU A 164 -13.67 68.79 77.23
C GLU A 164 -14.86 67.84 77.12
N VAL A 165 -16.10 68.34 77.30
CA VAL A 165 -17.31 67.56 77.07
C VAL A 165 -17.41 67.12 75.60
N GLY A 166 -17.19 68.04 74.66
CA GLY A 166 -17.20 67.72 73.23
C GLY A 166 -16.09 66.74 72.82
N LEU A 167 -14.93 66.78 73.49
CA LEU A 167 -13.83 65.84 73.29
C LEU A 167 -14.22 64.45 73.79
N ALA A 168 -14.79 64.35 74.99
CA ALA A 168 -15.25 63.09 75.56
C ALA A 168 -16.31 62.41 74.68
N GLU A 169 -17.28 63.16 74.16
CA GLU A 169 -18.27 62.63 73.20
C GLU A 169 -17.62 62.06 71.93
N ARG A 170 -16.54 62.68 71.44
CA ARG A 170 -15.83 62.23 70.24
C ARG A 170 -14.94 61.02 70.51
N GLU A 171 -14.36 60.93 71.69
CA GLU A 171 -13.61 59.75 72.13
C GLU A 171 -14.53 58.53 72.27
N GLU A 172 -15.75 58.71 72.81
CA GLU A 172 -16.77 57.66 72.87
C GLU A 172 -17.17 57.17 71.46
N LEU A 173 -17.47 58.10 70.54
CA LEU A 173 -17.76 57.79 69.13
C LEU A 173 -16.61 57.06 68.42
N LEU A 174 -15.36 57.36 68.79
CA LEU A 174 -14.18 56.72 68.21
C LEU A 174 -14.05 55.28 68.70
N LEU A 175 -14.27 55.04 70.00
CA LEU A 175 -14.30 53.71 70.59
C LEU A 175 -15.38 52.82 69.96
N GLU A 176 -16.58 53.36 69.69
CA GLU A 176 -17.63 52.63 68.97
C GLU A 176 -17.18 52.24 67.55
N LYS A 177 -16.56 53.16 66.82
CA LYS A 177 -16.06 52.92 65.47
C LYS A 177 -14.94 51.88 65.43
N ASP A 178 -14.04 51.89 66.42
CA ASP A 178 -12.97 50.91 66.55
C ASP A 178 -13.53 49.51 66.81
N LEU A 179 -14.55 49.38 67.66
CA LEU A 179 -15.23 48.10 67.91
C LEU A 179 -15.87 47.53 66.62
N VAL A 180 -16.53 48.40 65.84
CA VAL A 180 -17.11 48.01 64.54
C VAL A 180 -16.01 47.61 63.55
N PHE A 181 -14.91 48.36 63.50
CA PHE A 181 -13.78 48.06 62.63
C PHE A 181 -13.15 46.70 62.97
N GLU A 182 -12.97 46.39 64.24
CA GLU A 182 -12.44 45.10 64.69
C GLU A 182 -13.36 43.94 64.29
N GLN A 183 -14.68 44.11 64.46
CA GLN A 183 -15.67 43.11 64.02
C GLN A 183 -15.63 42.89 62.50
N VAL A 184 -15.62 43.96 61.71
CA VAL A 184 -15.55 43.89 60.23
C VAL A 184 -14.25 43.23 59.79
N THR A 185 -13.13 43.58 60.43
CA THR A 185 -11.82 42.99 60.14
C THR A 185 -11.82 41.49 60.43
N ARG A 186 -12.36 41.06 61.57
CA ARG A 186 -12.48 39.65 61.93
C ARG A 186 -13.37 38.88 60.94
N LEU A 187 -14.50 39.44 60.54
CA LEU A 187 -15.39 38.83 59.53
C LEU A 187 -14.70 38.71 58.17
N SER A 188 -14.02 39.77 57.72
CA SER A 188 -13.26 39.80 56.47
C SER A 188 -12.14 38.75 56.45
N GLN A 189 -11.37 38.64 57.54
CA GLN A 189 -10.33 37.62 57.69
C GLN A 189 -10.93 36.20 57.64
N ARG A 190 -12.07 35.96 58.30
CA ARG A 190 -12.76 34.67 58.27
C ARG A 190 -13.23 34.29 56.86
N ILE A 191 -13.77 35.24 56.10
CA ILE A 191 -14.17 35.01 54.70
C ILE A 191 -12.94 34.72 53.83
N ARG A 192 -11.86 35.48 54.00
CA ARG A 192 -10.60 35.26 53.27
C ARG A 192 -10.03 33.87 53.55
N ALA A 193 -9.98 33.45 54.81
CA ALA A 193 -9.52 32.11 55.18
C ALA A 193 -10.38 31.00 54.56
N LYS A 194 -11.72 31.16 54.55
CA LYS A 194 -12.62 30.23 53.86
C LYS A 194 -12.36 30.18 52.34
N ALA A 195 -12.15 31.34 51.72
CA ALA A 195 -11.87 31.42 50.28
C ALA A 195 -10.54 30.73 49.92
N GLU A 196 -9.47 30.95 50.70
CA GLU A 196 -8.18 30.27 50.47
C GLU A 196 -8.29 28.75 50.66
N ASN A 197 -8.97 28.29 51.72
CA ASN A 197 -9.17 26.86 51.92
C ASN A 197 -9.97 26.23 50.76
N GLY A 198 -10.99 26.92 50.25
CA GLY A 198 -11.78 26.45 49.10
C GLY A 198 -10.99 26.36 47.79
N LYS A 199 -9.95 27.19 47.59
CA LYS A 199 -9.09 27.12 46.39
C LYS A 199 -8.32 25.80 46.33
N GLN A 200 -7.81 25.32 47.46
CA GLN A 200 -7.06 24.06 47.53
C GLN A 200 -7.96 22.88 47.11
N ASP A 201 -9.17 22.82 47.66
CA ASP A 201 -10.15 21.76 47.35
C ASP A 201 -10.59 21.80 45.89
N THR A 202 -10.86 23.01 45.37
CA THR A 202 -11.23 23.22 43.96
C THR A 202 -10.10 22.79 43.02
N LEU A 203 -8.84 23.09 43.35
CA LEU A 203 -7.67 22.66 42.59
C LEU A 203 -7.51 21.14 42.59
N GLN A 204 -7.68 20.49 43.75
CA GLN A 204 -7.62 19.03 43.84
C GLN A 204 -8.73 18.37 43.02
N LEU A 205 -9.95 18.90 43.06
CA LEU A 205 -11.05 18.42 42.24
C LEU A 205 -10.75 18.57 40.74
N ALA A 206 -10.25 19.74 40.32
CA ALA A 206 -9.86 19.98 38.92
C ALA A 206 -8.77 19.00 38.43
N LYS A 207 -7.77 18.69 39.27
CA LYS A 207 -6.75 17.68 38.97
C LYS A 207 -7.38 16.29 38.77
N LYS A 208 -8.24 15.85 39.69
CA LYS A 208 -8.95 14.56 39.58
C LYS A 208 -9.81 14.48 38.32
N VAL A 209 -10.51 15.56 37.97
CA VAL A 209 -11.32 15.61 36.74
C VAL A 209 -10.44 15.48 35.50
N ASN A 210 -9.31 16.18 35.44
CA ASN A 210 -8.36 16.08 34.32
C ASN A 210 -7.76 14.67 34.19
N GLU A 211 -7.40 14.03 35.30
CA GLU A 211 -6.93 12.64 35.30
C GLU A 211 -7.99 11.68 34.76
N LEU A 212 -9.24 11.80 35.23
CA LEU A 212 -10.35 10.99 34.72
C LEU A 212 -10.59 11.23 33.23
N GLN A 213 -10.53 12.48 32.77
CA GLN A 213 -10.65 12.80 31.35
C GLN A 213 -9.52 12.17 30.53
N GLY A 214 -8.29 12.15 31.05
CA GLY A 214 -7.15 11.46 30.44
C GLY A 214 -7.40 9.96 30.29
N ARG A 215 -7.83 9.30 31.38
CA ARG A 215 -8.19 7.88 31.37
C ARG A 215 -9.32 7.55 30.41
N ILE A 216 -10.34 8.40 30.32
CA ILE A 216 -11.44 8.23 29.35
C ILE A 216 -10.89 8.30 27.93
N LYS A 217 -10.07 9.30 27.59
CA LYS A 217 -9.48 9.43 26.24
C LYS A 217 -8.64 8.20 25.87
N GLU A 218 -7.86 7.68 26.81
CA GLU A 218 -7.05 6.49 26.61
C GLU A 218 -7.91 5.23 26.42
N SER A 219 -8.95 5.06 27.23
CA SER A 219 -9.94 4.00 27.06
C SER A 219 -10.68 4.09 25.72
N THR A 220 -10.99 5.31 25.25
CA THR A 220 -11.62 5.51 23.93
C THR A 220 -10.67 5.12 22.79
N ARG A 221 -9.37 5.45 22.90
CA ARG A 221 -8.36 5.05 21.89
C ARG A 221 -8.21 3.54 21.81
N THR A 222 -8.08 2.88 22.96
CA THR A 222 -7.99 1.41 23.01
C THR A 222 -9.26 0.76 22.48
N MET A 223 -10.44 1.30 22.80
CA MET A 223 -11.71 0.84 22.24
C MET A 223 -11.77 1.00 20.70
N MET A 224 -11.32 2.14 20.15
CA MET A 224 -11.25 2.34 18.70
C MET A 224 -10.31 1.31 18.03
N ALA A 225 -9.15 1.03 18.64
CA ALA A 225 -8.24 0.01 18.14
C ALA A 225 -8.90 -1.38 18.15
N LEU A 226 -9.55 -1.77 19.24
CA LEU A 226 -10.29 -3.04 19.34
C LEU A 226 -11.44 -3.14 18.33
N VAL A 227 -12.18 -2.05 18.11
CA VAL A 227 -13.25 -2.00 17.09
C VAL A 227 -12.67 -2.18 15.69
N SER A 228 -11.52 -1.55 15.40
CA SER A 228 -10.84 -1.74 14.10
C SER A 228 -10.32 -3.17 13.91
N GLU A 229 -9.73 -3.77 14.94
CA GLU A 229 -9.31 -5.17 14.91
C GLU A 229 -10.52 -6.09 14.66
N LEU A 230 -11.60 -5.90 15.43
CA LEU A 230 -12.84 -6.68 15.26
C LEU A 230 -13.39 -6.55 13.83
N SER A 231 -13.39 -5.35 13.27
CA SER A 231 -13.87 -5.11 11.91
C SER A 231 -13.04 -5.85 10.85
N MET A 232 -11.70 -5.88 11.01
CA MET A 232 -10.83 -6.69 10.15
C MET A 232 -11.13 -8.17 10.29
N ARG A 233 -11.25 -8.69 11.53
CA ARG A 233 -11.56 -10.11 11.77
C ARG A 233 -12.92 -10.49 11.16
N GLN A 234 -13.91 -9.62 11.29
CA GLN A 234 -15.24 -9.83 10.72
C GLN A 234 -15.17 -9.85 9.18
N ALA A 235 -14.43 -8.94 8.56
CA ALA A 235 -14.22 -8.96 7.12
C ALA A 235 -13.55 -10.26 6.66
N SER A 236 -12.48 -10.70 7.35
CA SER A 236 -11.82 -11.98 7.05
C SER A 236 -12.73 -13.19 7.25
N ALA A 237 -13.60 -13.17 8.26
CA ALA A 237 -14.58 -14.25 8.47
C ALA A 237 -15.61 -14.28 7.33
N MET A 238 -16.06 -13.11 6.85
CA MET A 238 -16.99 -13.02 5.73
C MET A 238 -16.36 -13.50 4.42
N THR A 239 -15.10 -13.16 4.13
CA THR A 239 -14.41 -13.66 2.93
C THR A 239 -14.24 -15.17 2.96
N LEU A 240 -13.79 -15.71 4.11
CA LEU A 240 -13.67 -17.18 4.29
C LEU A 240 -15.03 -17.88 4.15
N GLN A 241 -16.10 -17.30 4.69
CA GLN A 241 -17.44 -17.86 4.53
C GLN A 241 -17.91 -17.84 3.08
N GLN A 242 -17.55 -16.81 2.32
CA GLN A 242 -17.85 -16.72 0.90
C GLN A 242 -17.06 -17.77 0.09
N GLU A 243 -15.76 -17.90 0.34
CA GLU A 243 -14.92 -18.94 -0.28
C GLU A 243 -15.47 -20.35 0.02
N LEU A 244 -15.88 -20.60 1.26
CA LEU A 244 -16.48 -21.87 1.66
C LEU A 244 -17.74 -22.17 0.82
N LYS A 245 -18.65 -21.20 0.70
CA LYS A 245 -19.86 -21.34 -0.13
C LYS A 245 -19.55 -21.54 -1.61
N GLU A 246 -18.55 -20.84 -2.15
CA GLU A 246 -18.11 -21.01 -3.54
C GLU A 246 -17.54 -22.42 -3.77
N ARG A 247 -16.76 -22.94 -2.81
CA ARG A 247 -16.23 -24.31 -2.86
C ARG A 247 -17.32 -25.37 -2.69
N GLU A 248 -18.29 -25.17 -1.80
CA GLU A 248 -19.46 -26.03 -1.65
C GLU A 248 -20.27 -26.08 -2.96
N LEU A 249 -20.57 -24.91 -3.55
CA LEU A 249 -21.28 -24.82 -4.82
C LEU A 249 -20.50 -25.51 -5.95
N PHE A 250 -19.19 -25.33 -5.98
CA PHE A 250 -18.32 -26.00 -6.93
C PHE A 250 -18.40 -27.52 -6.77
N LEU A 251 -18.28 -28.03 -5.53
CA LEU A 251 -18.39 -29.46 -5.24
C LEU A 251 -19.77 -30.02 -5.60
N ASP A 252 -20.85 -29.32 -5.29
CA ASP A 252 -22.21 -29.70 -5.70
C ASP A 252 -22.34 -29.79 -7.21
N THR A 253 -21.71 -28.85 -7.93
CA THR A 253 -21.68 -28.86 -9.39
C THR A 253 -20.87 -30.05 -9.91
N CYS A 254 -19.71 -30.34 -9.31
CA CYS A 254 -18.90 -31.52 -9.63
C CYS A 254 -19.67 -32.82 -9.41
N HIS A 255 -20.36 -32.96 -8.27
CA HIS A 255 -21.18 -34.12 -7.97
C HIS A 255 -22.33 -34.29 -8.98
N ARG A 256 -23.03 -33.21 -9.35
CA ARG A 256 -24.08 -33.28 -10.39
C ARG A 256 -23.53 -33.68 -11.76
N ARG A 257 -22.36 -33.17 -12.16
CA ARG A 257 -21.70 -33.57 -13.41
C ARG A 257 -21.31 -35.05 -13.38
N LEU A 258 -20.75 -35.51 -12.26
CA LEU A 258 -20.44 -36.91 -12.03
C LEU A 258 -21.66 -37.83 -12.11
N ASP A 259 -22.77 -37.45 -11.48
CA ASP A 259 -24.04 -38.20 -11.54
C ASP A 259 -24.59 -38.31 -12.97
N GLN A 260 -24.28 -37.33 -13.82
CA GLN A 260 -24.61 -37.31 -15.25
C GLN A 260 -23.59 -38.08 -16.11
N GLY A 261 -22.57 -38.68 -15.51
CA GLY A 261 -21.50 -39.40 -16.20
C GLY A 261 -20.47 -38.50 -16.90
N LEU A 262 -20.48 -37.21 -16.60
CA LEU A 262 -19.52 -36.23 -17.12
C LEU A 262 -18.34 -36.05 -16.14
N PRO A 263 -17.18 -35.60 -16.62
CA PRO A 263 -16.05 -35.28 -15.75
C PRO A 263 -16.41 -34.25 -14.67
N PRO A 264 -15.86 -34.38 -13.43
CA PRO A 264 -16.20 -33.51 -12.30
C PRO A 264 -15.91 -32.02 -12.53
N SER A 265 -14.84 -31.68 -13.26
CA SER A 265 -14.43 -30.31 -13.57
C SER A 265 -13.92 -30.21 -15.00
N GLU A 266 -14.00 -29.03 -15.59
CA GLU A 266 -13.47 -28.75 -16.94
C GLU A 266 -11.94 -28.88 -16.99
N ASP A 267 -11.24 -28.49 -15.93
CA ASP A 267 -9.79 -28.68 -15.84
C ASP A 267 -9.42 -30.17 -15.83
N LEU A 268 -10.18 -30.97 -15.06
CA LEU A 268 -10.02 -32.43 -15.02
C LEU A 268 -10.38 -33.09 -16.36
N GLU A 269 -11.36 -32.53 -17.08
CA GLU A 269 -11.69 -32.97 -18.44
C GLU A 269 -10.53 -32.72 -19.40
N LEU A 270 -9.92 -31.53 -19.36
CA LEU A 270 -8.76 -31.19 -20.19
C LEU A 270 -7.54 -32.07 -19.87
N GLU A 271 -7.28 -32.33 -18.59
CA GLU A 271 -6.23 -33.25 -18.15
C GLU A 271 -6.49 -34.68 -18.62
N TRP A 272 -7.74 -35.15 -18.50
CA TRP A 272 -8.13 -36.47 -19.00
C TRP A 272 -7.96 -36.60 -20.51
N GLN A 273 -8.38 -35.58 -21.27
CA GLN A 273 -8.17 -35.51 -22.71
C GLN A 273 -6.68 -35.45 -23.07
N HIS A 274 -5.83 -34.84 -22.24
CA HIS A 274 -4.38 -34.86 -22.41
C HIS A 274 -3.82 -36.28 -22.22
N ILE A 275 -4.21 -36.97 -21.15
CA ILE A 275 -3.80 -38.35 -20.86
C ILE A 275 -4.21 -39.29 -21.99
N LEU A 276 -5.46 -39.22 -22.45
CA LEU A 276 -5.95 -40.04 -23.56
C LEU A 276 -5.15 -39.82 -24.85
N ARG A 277 -4.82 -38.57 -25.19
CA ARG A 277 -3.98 -38.24 -26.35
C ARG A 277 -2.58 -38.83 -26.22
N ASP A 278 -2.01 -38.77 -25.03
CA ASP A 278 -0.69 -39.34 -24.75
C ASP A 278 -0.70 -40.88 -24.79
N GLU A 279 -1.75 -41.51 -24.28
CA GLU A 279 -1.93 -42.97 -24.38
C GLU A 279 -2.09 -43.43 -25.83
N GLN A 280 -2.90 -42.74 -26.63
CA GLN A 280 -3.04 -43.02 -28.06
C GLN A 280 -1.70 -42.88 -28.78
N ARG A 281 -0.92 -41.84 -28.47
CA ARG A 281 0.43 -41.67 -29.01
C ARG A 281 1.34 -42.83 -28.62
N ARG A 282 1.33 -43.25 -27.35
CA ARG A 282 2.13 -44.39 -26.86
C ARG A 282 1.72 -45.70 -27.55
N GLN A 283 0.42 -45.95 -27.71
CA GLN A 283 -0.09 -47.13 -28.40
C GLN A 283 0.29 -47.14 -29.88
N ALA A 284 0.16 -46.01 -30.59
CA ALA A 284 0.59 -45.89 -31.97
C ALA A 284 2.10 -46.16 -32.13
N ASN A 285 2.92 -45.58 -31.26
CA ASN A 285 4.36 -45.82 -31.23
C ASN A 285 4.69 -47.30 -30.94
N GLN A 286 3.94 -47.96 -30.05
CA GLN A 286 4.13 -49.37 -29.73
C GLN A 286 3.74 -50.26 -30.92
N GLN A 287 2.59 -50.01 -31.55
CA GLN A 287 2.15 -50.74 -32.75
C GLN A 287 3.12 -50.57 -33.91
N GLU A 288 3.71 -49.38 -34.08
CA GLU A 288 4.72 -49.13 -35.11
C GLU A 288 6.00 -49.94 -34.82
N LYS A 289 6.45 -50.00 -33.56
CA LYS A 289 7.55 -50.87 -33.15
C LYS A 289 7.24 -52.35 -33.38
N ASP A 290 6.07 -52.82 -32.97
CA ASP A 290 5.67 -54.22 -33.14
C ASP A 290 5.58 -54.61 -34.62
N ARG A 291 5.09 -53.70 -35.49
CA ARG A 291 5.12 -53.89 -36.96
C ARG A 291 6.53 -53.97 -37.52
N LEU A 292 7.46 -53.17 -37.00
CA LEU A 292 8.86 -53.23 -37.39
C LEU A 292 9.49 -54.56 -36.95
N VAL A 293 9.18 -55.05 -35.74
CA VAL A 293 9.63 -56.35 -35.24
C VAL A 293 9.05 -57.50 -36.07
N GLU A 294 7.75 -57.51 -36.35
CA GLU A 294 7.15 -58.54 -37.22
C GLU A 294 7.75 -58.53 -38.63
N ARG A 295 8.04 -57.35 -39.17
CA ARG A 295 8.71 -57.22 -40.46
C ARG A 295 10.12 -57.78 -40.40
N ASP A 296 10.85 -57.51 -39.32
CA ASP A 296 12.17 -58.07 -39.04
C ASP A 296 12.15 -59.59 -38.94
N GLU A 297 11.19 -60.16 -38.21
CA GLU A 297 11.03 -61.61 -38.06
C GLU A 297 10.68 -62.27 -39.41
N ARG A 298 9.76 -61.69 -40.20
CA ARG A 298 9.42 -62.20 -41.54
C ARG A 298 10.59 -62.13 -42.52
N SER A 299 11.49 -61.18 -42.33
CA SER A 299 12.70 -61.01 -43.13
C SER A 299 13.87 -61.88 -42.68
N GLN A 300 13.78 -62.56 -41.54
CA GLN A 300 14.80 -63.51 -41.08
C GLN A 300 14.56 -64.91 -41.67
N LEU A 301 15.55 -65.41 -42.42
CA LEU A 301 15.54 -66.79 -42.89
C LEU A 301 15.93 -67.76 -41.75
N PRO A 302 15.51 -69.03 -41.79
CA PRO A 302 15.91 -70.05 -40.80
C PRO A 302 17.43 -70.26 -40.63
N SER A 303 18.26 -69.72 -41.55
CA SER A 303 19.72 -69.70 -41.44
C SER A 303 20.29 -68.49 -40.68
N GLY A 304 19.43 -67.58 -40.20
CA GLY A 304 19.82 -66.35 -39.49
C GLY A 304 20.22 -65.17 -40.38
N VAL A 305 20.12 -65.29 -41.71
CA VAL A 305 20.44 -64.21 -42.66
C VAL A 305 19.18 -63.40 -42.99
N TYR A 306 19.29 -62.09 -42.93
CA TYR A 306 18.19 -61.16 -43.14
C TYR A 306 18.01 -60.84 -44.64
N THR A 307 16.79 -60.96 -45.18
CA THR A 307 16.46 -60.77 -46.60
C THR A 307 15.30 -59.77 -46.78
N THR A 308 15.39 -58.93 -47.81
CA THR A 308 14.35 -57.97 -48.19
C THR A 308 13.44 -58.49 -49.32
N ALA A 309 13.63 -59.73 -49.78
CA ALA A 309 12.83 -60.34 -50.82
C ALA A 309 11.52 -60.94 -50.28
N GLU A 310 10.37 -60.61 -50.88
CA GLU A 310 9.06 -61.18 -50.51
C GLU A 310 9.02 -62.71 -50.67
N ALA A 311 8.59 -63.43 -49.65
CA ALA A 311 8.43 -64.89 -49.70
C ALA A 311 7.33 -65.29 -50.70
N ARG A 312 7.65 -66.18 -51.64
CA ARG A 312 6.69 -66.65 -52.65
C ARG A 312 5.67 -67.61 -52.02
N PRO A 313 4.35 -67.43 -52.24
CA PRO A 313 3.35 -68.40 -51.80
C PRO A 313 3.60 -69.77 -52.45
N ASN A 314 3.83 -70.79 -51.64
CA ASN A 314 4.19 -72.15 -52.08
C ASN A 314 3.02 -73.15 -52.05
N ALA A 315 1.85 -72.74 -51.56
CA ALA A 315 0.64 -73.53 -51.52
C ALA A 315 -0.61 -72.67 -51.80
N TYR A 316 -1.70 -73.30 -52.23
CA TYR A 316 -3.03 -72.68 -52.29
C TYR A 316 -4.03 -73.45 -51.45
N ILE A 317 -5.14 -72.79 -51.13
CA ILE A 317 -6.28 -73.37 -50.44
C ILE A 317 -7.41 -73.52 -51.46
N PRO A 318 -7.80 -74.76 -51.85
CA PRO A 318 -8.90 -74.97 -52.79
C PRO A 318 -10.25 -74.58 -52.16
N LEU A 319 -11.06 -73.78 -52.85
CA LEU A 319 -12.36 -73.26 -52.38
C LEU A 319 -13.51 -74.30 -52.40
N GLY A 320 -13.23 -75.59 -52.31
CA GLY A 320 -14.24 -76.65 -52.45
C GLY A 320 -14.02 -77.91 -51.61
N ASP A 321 -12.98 -77.96 -50.77
CA ASP A 321 -12.76 -79.08 -49.83
C ASP A 321 -13.34 -78.77 -48.45
N THR A 322 -13.84 -79.78 -47.74
CA THR A 322 -14.44 -79.66 -46.40
C THR A 322 -13.45 -79.22 -45.31
N LEU A 323 -12.14 -79.26 -45.58
CA LEU A 323 -11.11 -78.67 -44.73
C LEU A 323 -10.13 -77.81 -45.56
N PRO A 324 -9.78 -76.59 -45.11
CA PRO A 324 -8.84 -75.71 -45.80
C PRO A 324 -7.39 -76.14 -45.56
N LEU A 325 -7.00 -77.31 -46.08
CA LEU A 325 -5.62 -77.78 -46.03
C LEU A 325 -4.81 -77.18 -47.20
N PRO A 326 -3.66 -76.53 -46.93
CA PRO A 326 -2.83 -75.95 -47.98
C PRO A 326 -2.23 -77.06 -48.85
N LYS A 327 -2.53 -77.04 -50.15
CA LYS A 327 -1.98 -77.98 -51.13
C LYS A 327 -0.81 -77.32 -51.87
N PRO A 328 0.34 -78.02 -52.03
CA PRO A 328 1.46 -77.47 -52.77
C PRO A 328 1.06 -77.26 -54.22
N TYR A 329 1.52 -76.15 -54.81
CA TYR A 329 1.43 -76.00 -56.26
C TYR A 329 2.31 -77.08 -56.89
N GLY A 330 1.73 -77.98 -57.68
CA GLY A 330 2.47 -79.04 -58.38
C GLY A 330 3.41 -78.49 -59.47
N ALA A 331 3.73 -79.30 -60.49
CA ALA A 331 4.63 -78.89 -61.57
C ALA A 331 4.21 -77.60 -62.32
N LEU A 332 2.94 -77.20 -62.22
CA LEU A 332 2.36 -75.98 -62.80
C LEU A 332 2.18 -74.89 -61.73
N ALA A 333 3.25 -74.50 -61.05
CA ALA A 333 3.16 -73.46 -60.04
C ALA A 333 2.88 -72.07 -60.64
N PRO A 334 1.96 -71.28 -60.07
CA PRO A 334 1.67 -69.94 -60.55
C PRO A 334 2.90 -69.05 -60.35
N PHE A 335 3.43 -68.57 -61.46
CA PHE A 335 4.50 -67.59 -61.48
C PHE A 335 3.89 -66.19 -61.32
N LYS A 336 4.29 -65.44 -60.28
CA LYS A 336 4.00 -64.00 -60.19
C LYS A 336 4.80 -63.32 -61.31
N PRO A 337 4.17 -62.74 -62.34
CA PRO A 337 4.88 -62.01 -63.38
C PRO A 337 5.73 -60.94 -62.71
N SER A 338 7.01 -60.83 -63.10
CA SER A 338 7.84 -59.70 -62.67
C SER A 338 7.12 -58.41 -63.02
N GLU A 339 6.98 -57.51 -62.05
CA GLU A 339 6.35 -56.21 -62.29
C GLU A 339 7.03 -55.56 -63.49
N PRO A 340 6.25 -55.07 -64.48
CA PRO A 340 6.82 -54.44 -65.65
C PRO A 340 7.68 -53.26 -65.19
N GLY A 341 8.99 -53.35 -65.44
CA GLY A 341 9.91 -52.27 -65.11
C GLY A 341 9.45 -50.96 -65.75
N THR A 342 9.83 -49.84 -65.15
CA THR A 342 9.38 -48.46 -65.48
C THR A 342 9.52 -48.07 -66.97
N ASN A 343 10.19 -48.87 -67.79
CA ASN A 343 10.45 -48.70 -69.23
C ASN A 343 9.33 -49.17 -70.20
N ILE A 344 8.23 -49.76 -69.74
CA ILE A 344 7.14 -50.26 -70.63
C ILE A 344 6.19 -49.15 -71.17
N ARG A 345 6.43 -47.87 -70.84
CA ARG A 345 5.59 -46.73 -71.26
C ARG A 345 5.51 -46.50 -72.79
N HIS A 346 6.24 -47.24 -73.62
CA HIS A 346 6.33 -47.05 -75.07
C HIS A 346 5.70 -48.17 -75.94
N ILE A 347 5.04 -49.18 -75.35
CA ILE A 347 4.41 -50.26 -76.13
C ILE A 347 2.95 -49.91 -76.45
N ARG A 348 2.64 -49.52 -77.70
CA ARG A 348 1.27 -49.34 -78.19
C ARG A 348 0.65 -50.69 -78.58
N LYS A 349 -0.52 -51.01 -78.04
CA LYS A 349 -1.28 -52.22 -78.43
C LYS A 349 -1.97 -51.99 -79.79
N PRO A 350 -1.93 -52.95 -80.73
CA PRO A 350 -2.62 -52.81 -82.01
C PRO A 350 -4.15 -52.89 -81.85
N GLU A 351 -4.89 -52.07 -82.60
CA GLU A 351 -6.35 -52.09 -82.63
C GLU A 351 -6.87 -53.28 -83.44
N PRO A 352 -7.77 -54.12 -82.88
CA PRO A 352 -8.38 -55.23 -83.61
C PRO A 352 -9.43 -54.71 -84.61
N LYS A 353 -9.30 -55.09 -85.88
CA LYS A 353 -10.31 -54.78 -86.92
C LYS A 353 -11.60 -55.57 -86.67
N PRO A 354 -12.79 -54.98 -86.87
CA PRO A 354 -14.06 -55.69 -86.76
C PRO A 354 -14.17 -56.75 -87.86
N ILE A 355 -14.62 -57.95 -87.46
CA ILE A 355 -14.93 -59.05 -88.35
C ILE A 355 -16.38 -58.84 -88.82
N GLU A 356 -16.58 -58.65 -90.13
CA GLU A 356 -17.90 -58.77 -90.75
C GLU A 356 -18.32 -60.25 -90.76
N ILE A 357 -19.61 -60.48 -90.47
CA ILE A 357 -20.28 -61.73 -90.02
C ILE A 357 -19.86 -62.99 -90.76
#